data_AF-A0A961F825-F1
#
_entry.id   AF-A0A961F825-F1
#
_cell.length_a   1.000
_cell.length_b   1.000
_cell.length_c   1.000
_cell.angle_alpha   90.00
_cell.angle_beta   90.00
_cell.angle_gamma   90.00
#
_symmetry.space_group_name_H-M   'P 1'
#
loop_
_entity.id
_entity.type
_entity.pdbx_description
1 polymer ?
#
loop_
_entity_poly.entity_id
_entity_poly.type
_entity_poly.pdbx_seq_one_letter_code
_entity_poly.pdbx_strand_id
1 'polypeptide(L)'
;MSNSDQQQAAAVEAEASGRGGLSQAELDELVASSDTGGRSATGKVGVFLTLVALAWSLFQLWIASPIPFIVGWGVFNDTEARSIHLAFAIFLAFAAFPAARTPFQLALGMVIPALLAALFMIGAKDSVSIWWIPALAALLITAILLGSPKDRIPVWEWALAVAGAATALYLYVFYREISGRVGAPILQDYVVSVAGLMLLLEATRRSLGPALMIVASVFLMYTVLGPYMPSIIAHKGNSLSEIVNHQWITTEGVFGIALGVSTSFVFLFVLFGSLLDRAGAGNYFIQVAFSLMGHMKGGPAKAAVVSSAMTGLISGSSIANVVTTGTFT
;
A
#
# COMPACT_ATOMS: atom_id res chain seq x y z
N MET A 1 34.21 5.14 29.94
CA MET A 1 34.59 3.87 29.30
C MET A 1 36.00 4.03 28.78
N SER A 2 36.87 3.05 29.01
CA SER A 2 38.23 3.08 28.45
C SER A 2 38.18 2.75 26.96
N ASN A 3 39.18 3.20 26.20
CA ASN A 3 39.28 2.98 24.74
C ASN A 3 39.33 1.48 24.39
N SER A 4 39.82 0.65 25.32
CA SER A 4 39.83 -0.81 25.20
C SER A 4 38.44 -1.44 25.37
N ASP A 5 37.57 -0.88 26.21
CA ASP A 5 36.21 -1.40 26.39
C ASP A 5 35.35 -1.18 25.13
N GLN A 6 35.57 -0.05 24.45
CA GLN A 6 34.90 0.26 23.17
C GLN A 6 35.39 -0.64 22.03
N GLN A 7 36.70 -0.91 21.96
CA GLN A 7 37.25 -1.83 20.96
C GLN A 7 36.83 -3.27 21.19
N GLN A 8 36.68 -3.69 22.45
CA GLN A 8 36.26 -5.05 22.79
C GLN A 8 34.76 -5.25 22.55
N ALA A 9 33.93 -4.24 22.81
CA ALA A 9 32.52 -4.25 22.42
C ALA A 9 32.34 -4.31 20.89
N ALA A 10 33.11 -3.51 20.14
CA ALA A 10 33.10 -3.53 18.68
C ALA A 10 33.60 -4.87 18.09
N ALA A 11 34.56 -5.53 18.74
CA ALA A 11 35.05 -6.84 18.32
C ALA A 11 34.01 -7.95 18.56
N VAL A 12 33.28 -7.89 19.68
CA VAL A 12 32.18 -8.82 19.99
C VAL A 12 30.98 -8.60 19.04
N GLU A 13 30.68 -7.35 18.64
CA GLU A 13 29.69 -7.04 17.60
C GLU A 13 30.11 -7.53 16.20
N ALA A 14 31.40 -7.39 15.86
CA ALA A 14 31.95 -7.93 14.61
C ALA A 14 31.88 -9.48 14.57
N GLU A 15 32.06 -10.14 15.71
CA GLU A 15 31.95 -11.60 15.83
C GLU A 15 30.48 -12.07 15.87
N ALA A 16 29.57 -11.29 16.47
CA ALA A 16 28.14 -11.56 16.49
C ALA A 16 27.47 -11.35 15.12
N SER A 17 27.89 -10.32 14.37
CA SER A 17 27.46 -10.11 12.97
C SER A 17 27.95 -11.21 12.03
N GLY A 18 29.06 -11.89 12.36
CA GLY A 18 29.58 -13.05 11.64
C GLY A 18 28.73 -14.34 11.77
N ARG A 19 27.76 -14.39 12.70
CA ARG A 19 26.86 -15.55 12.88
C ARG A 19 25.41 -15.20 12.49
N GLY A 20 25.15 -15.15 11.19
CA GLY A 20 23.79 -15.21 10.63
C GLY A 20 23.01 -13.90 10.56
N GLY A 21 23.67 -12.75 10.77
CA GLY A 21 23.08 -11.44 10.51
C GLY A 21 23.21 -11.04 9.03
N LEU A 22 22.25 -10.26 8.53
CA LEU A 22 22.36 -9.64 7.21
C LEU A 22 23.50 -8.61 7.22
N SER A 23 24.27 -8.55 6.13
CA SER A 23 25.27 -7.50 5.93
C SER A 23 24.61 -6.13 5.80
N GLN A 24 25.37 -5.04 6.03
CA GLN A 24 24.84 -3.68 5.89
C GLN A 24 24.28 -3.40 4.50
N ALA A 25 24.92 -3.93 3.45
CA ALA A 25 24.42 -3.80 2.08
C ALA A 25 23.07 -4.52 1.89
N GLU A 26 22.88 -5.70 2.51
CA GLU A 26 21.60 -6.41 2.48
C GLU A 26 20.52 -5.68 3.29
N LEU A 27 20.87 -5.07 4.42
CA LEU A 27 19.97 -4.23 5.21
C LEU A 27 19.54 -2.99 4.43
N ASP A 28 20.47 -2.29 3.79
CA ASP A 28 20.19 -1.14 2.93
C ASP A 28 19.31 -1.53 1.74
N GLU A 29 19.54 -2.70 1.12
CA GLU A 29 18.69 -3.21 0.04
C GLU A 29 17.28 -3.56 0.54
N LEU A 30 17.15 -4.13 1.74
CA LEU A 30 15.84 -4.38 2.35
C LEU A 30 15.07 -3.08 2.62
N VAL A 31 15.73 -2.05 3.15
CA VAL A 31 15.13 -0.72 3.35
C VAL A 31 14.71 -0.13 2.01
N ALA A 32 15.63 -0.10 1.04
CA ALA A 32 15.35 0.45 -0.29
C ALA A 32 14.20 -0.27 -1.00
N SER A 33 14.15 -1.59 -0.92
CA SER A 33 13.08 -2.40 -1.55
C SER A 33 11.72 -2.24 -0.87
N SER A 34 11.70 -1.97 0.43
CA SER A 34 10.49 -1.62 1.18
C SER A 34 9.98 -0.22 0.80
N ASP A 35 10.88 0.77 0.70
CA ASP A 35 10.51 2.17 0.52
C ASP A 35 10.21 2.54 -0.94
N THR A 36 10.94 1.97 -1.90
CA THR A 36 10.85 2.35 -3.32
C THR A 36 10.12 1.32 -4.20
N GLY A 37 9.75 0.17 -3.63
CA GLY A 37 9.24 -0.97 -4.36
C GLY A 37 10.39 -1.74 -5.01
N GLY A 38 10.60 -2.99 -4.58
CA GLY A 38 11.75 -3.84 -4.90
C GLY A 38 11.99 -4.22 -6.37
N ARG A 39 11.57 -3.38 -7.34
CA ARG A 39 11.92 -3.42 -8.75
C ARG A 39 13.06 -2.45 -9.05
N SER A 40 14.19 -2.96 -9.51
CA SER A 40 15.35 -2.18 -9.95
C SER A 40 15.19 -1.68 -11.40
N ALA A 41 14.09 -0.98 -11.68
CA ALA A 41 13.85 -0.42 -13.01
C ALA A 41 14.86 0.70 -13.29
N THR A 42 15.85 0.43 -14.16
CA THR A 42 16.89 1.40 -14.54
C THR A 42 16.58 2.07 -15.89
N GLY A 43 17.31 3.14 -16.22
CA GLY A 43 17.17 3.85 -17.49
C GLY A 43 15.86 4.62 -17.63
N LYS A 44 15.28 4.63 -18.84
CA LYS A 44 14.09 5.44 -19.16
C LYS A 44 12.85 5.04 -18.35
N VAL A 45 12.70 3.75 -18.02
CA VAL A 45 11.57 3.26 -17.21
C VAL A 45 11.70 3.74 -15.77
N GLY A 46 12.90 3.68 -15.19
CA GLY A 46 13.17 4.23 -13.86
C GLY A 46 12.83 5.72 -13.78
N VAL A 47 13.32 6.51 -14.74
CA VAL A 47 13.00 7.95 -14.84
C VAL A 47 11.49 8.17 -14.94
N PHE A 48 10.78 7.39 -15.76
CA PHE A 48 9.33 7.49 -15.87
C PHE A 48 8.63 7.22 -14.54
N LEU A 49 8.99 6.15 -13.83
CA LEU A 49 8.41 5.85 -12.51
C LEU A 49 8.69 6.97 -11.50
N THR A 50 9.91 7.51 -11.49
CA THR A 50 10.25 8.67 -10.66
C THR A 50 9.39 9.88 -10.99
N LEU A 51 9.14 10.16 -12.27
CA LEU A 51 8.26 11.26 -12.69
C LEU A 51 6.80 11.02 -12.27
N VAL A 52 6.30 9.78 -12.33
CA VAL A 52 4.96 9.43 -11.85
C VAL A 52 4.86 9.61 -10.33
N ALA A 53 5.85 9.14 -9.57
CA ALA A 53 5.91 9.33 -8.12
C ALA A 53 6.00 10.82 -7.75
N LEU A 54 6.82 11.59 -8.46
CA LEU A 54 6.93 13.03 -8.30
C LEU A 54 5.61 13.74 -8.63
N ALA A 55 4.93 13.35 -9.71
CA ALA A 55 3.62 13.89 -10.07
C ALA A 55 2.59 13.60 -8.97
N TRP A 56 2.60 12.40 -8.39
CA TRP A 56 1.75 12.08 -7.25
C TRP A 56 2.07 12.96 -6.04
N SER A 57 3.36 13.12 -5.69
CA SER A 57 3.78 13.98 -4.59
C SER A 57 3.37 15.44 -4.79
N LEU A 58 3.56 15.98 -6.00
CA LEU A 58 3.14 17.34 -6.34
C LEU A 58 1.62 17.49 -6.29
N PHE A 59 0.87 16.48 -6.74
CA PHE A 59 -0.58 16.47 -6.63
C PHE A 59 -1.04 16.52 -5.17
N GLN A 60 -0.43 15.73 -4.27
CA GLN A 60 -0.77 15.76 -2.85
C GLN A 60 -0.44 17.12 -2.21
N LEU A 61 0.70 17.72 -2.56
CA LEU A 61 1.04 19.07 -2.12
C LEU A 61 0.07 20.12 -2.66
N TRP A 62 -0.36 19.98 -3.92
CA TRP A 62 -1.31 20.89 -4.56
C TRP A 62 -2.63 20.92 -3.80
N ILE A 63 -3.24 19.75 -3.56
CA ILE A 63 -4.53 19.65 -2.85
C ILE A 63 -4.45 20.02 -1.37
N ALA A 64 -3.28 19.89 -0.75
CA ALA A 64 -3.06 20.30 0.64
C ALA A 64 -2.80 21.82 0.79
N SER A 65 -2.42 22.50 -0.30
CA SER A 65 -2.08 23.92 -0.29
C SER A 65 -3.30 24.81 -0.55
N PRO A 66 -3.25 26.11 -0.16
CA PRO A 66 -4.29 27.07 -0.54
C PRO A 66 -4.19 27.53 -2.02
N ILE A 67 -3.14 27.13 -2.74
CA ILE A 67 -2.85 27.58 -4.11
C ILE A 67 -4.01 27.33 -5.09
N PRO A 68 -4.69 26.16 -5.10
CA PRO A 68 -5.78 25.91 -6.03
C PRO A 68 -6.91 26.94 -5.90
N PHE A 69 -7.18 27.38 -4.67
CA PHE A 69 -8.20 28.39 -4.37
C PHE A 69 -7.75 29.81 -4.73
N ILE A 70 -6.46 30.12 -4.59
CA ILE A 70 -5.89 31.42 -4.98
C ILE A 70 -5.91 31.59 -6.51
N VAL A 71 -5.54 30.54 -7.23
CA VAL A 71 -5.47 30.56 -8.71
C VAL A 71 -6.84 30.29 -9.36
N GLY A 72 -7.79 29.71 -8.61
CA GLY A 72 -9.13 29.39 -9.11
C GLY A 72 -9.14 28.25 -10.13
N TRP A 73 -8.11 27.39 -10.12
CA TRP A 73 -7.97 26.27 -11.04
C TRP A 73 -7.51 25.03 -10.28
N GLY A 74 -7.93 23.84 -10.75
CA GLY A 74 -7.53 22.57 -10.14
C GLY A 74 -8.02 22.41 -8.70
N VAL A 75 -9.21 22.94 -8.39
CA VAL A 75 -9.91 22.72 -7.12
C VAL A 75 -10.64 21.39 -7.22
N PHE A 76 -10.20 20.43 -6.43
CA PHE A 76 -10.80 19.08 -6.38
C PHE A 76 -11.61 18.93 -5.11
N ASN A 77 -12.76 18.24 -5.19
CA ASN A 77 -13.45 17.79 -4.00
C ASN A 77 -12.80 16.52 -3.41
N ASP A 78 -13.22 16.12 -2.21
CA ASP A 78 -12.70 14.94 -1.51
C ASP A 78 -12.75 13.66 -2.34
N THR A 79 -13.87 13.40 -3.02
CA THR A 79 -14.06 12.19 -3.82
C THR A 79 -13.13 12.16 -5.03
N GLU A 80 -12.98 13.30 -5.71
CA GLU A 80 -12.08 13.47 -6.84
C GLU A 80 -10.62 13.28 -6.42
N ALA A 81 -10.21 13.92 -5.31
CA ALA A 81 -8.85 13.83 -4.79
C ALA A 81 -8.47 12.39 -4.38
N ARG A 82 -9.38 11.70 -3.69
CA ARG A 82 -9.24 10.27 -3.32
C ARG A 82 -9.11 9.37 -4.54
N SER A 83 -9.92 9.63 -5.58
CA SER A 83 -9.88 8.87 -6.83
C SER A 83 -8.53 9.00 -7.54
N ILE A 84 -8.01 10.22 -7.66
CA ILE A 84 -6.70 10.48 -8.28
C ILE A 84 -5.57 9.89 -7.45
N HIS A 85 -5.61 10.03 -6.12
CA HIS A 85 -4.60 9.45 -5.23
C HIS A 85 -4.54 7.93 -5.35
N LEU A 86 -5.70 7.25 -5.30
CA LEU A 86 -5.75 5.80 -5.43
C LEU A 86 -5.27 5.34 -6.80
N ALA A 87 -5.52 6.11 -7.87
CA ALA A 87 -5.03 5.79 -9.19
C ALA A 87 -3.49 5.77 -9.27
N PHE A 88 -2.83 6.78 -8.69
CA PHE A 88 -1.36 6.78 -8.57
C PHE A 88 -0.86 5.62 -7.70
N ALA A 89 -1.52 5.37 -6.56
CA ALA A 89 -1.13 4.30 -5.64
C ALA A 89 -1.21 2.92 -6.30
N ILE A 90 -2.33 2.58 -6.97
CA ILE A 90 -2.50 1.30 -7.66
C ILE A 90 -1.52 1.19 -8.83
N PHE A 91 -1.34 2.26 -9.61
CA PHE A 91 -0.39 2.26 -10.72
C PHE A 91 1.02 1.92 -10.25
N LEU A 92 1.51 2.64 -9.23
CA LEU A 92 2.84 2.41 -8.67
C LEU A 92 2.95 1.07 -7.94
N ALA A 93 1.88 0.56 -7.32
CA ALA A 93 1.89 -0.77 -6.72
C ALA A 93 2.20 -1.86 -7.77
N PHE A 94 1.57 -1.81 -8.95
CA PHE A 94 1.88 -2.77 -10.02
C PHE A 94 3.22 -2.49 -10.71
N ALA A 95 3.58 -1.22 -10.86
CA ALA A 95 4.74 -0.79 -11.63
C ALA A 95 6.06 -0.82 -10.86
N ALA A 96 6.04 -0.65 -9.53
CA ALA A 96 7.22 -0.61 -8.67
C ALA A 96 7.36 -1.85 -7.77
N PHE A 97 6.28 -2.57 -7.43
CA PHE A 97 6.34 -3.74 -6.54
C PHE A 97 6.11 -5.05 -7.32
N PRO A 98 7.18 -5.83 -7.60
CA PRO A 98 7.06 -7.11 -8.27
C PRO A 98 6.27 -8.13 -7.45
N ALA A 99 5.48 -8.95 -8.12
CA ALA A 99 4.76 -10.03 -7.45
C ALA A 99 5.76 -11.04 -6.84
N ALA A 100 5.70 -11.21 -5.52
CA ALA A 100 6.51 -12.19 -4.80
C ALA A 100 6.23 -13.61 -5.27
N ARG A 101 7.29 -14.40 -5.46
CA ARG A 101 7.22 -15.78 -5.99
C ARG A 101 7.34 -16.86 -4.93
N THR A 102 7.13 -16.55 -3.64
CA THR A 102 7.06 -17.63 -2.65
C THR A 102 5.85 -18.52 -2.96
N PRO A 103 5.91 -19.85 -2.73
CA PRO A 103 4.80 -20.74 -3.03
C PRO A 103 3.48 -20.30 -2.39
N PHE A 104 3.57 -19.80 -1.16
CA PHE A 104 2.43 -19.24 -0.44
C PHE A 104 1.85 -17.99 -1.10
N GLN A 105 2.70 -17.03 -1.52
CA GLN A 105 2.27 -15.81 -2.20
C GLN A 105 1.65 -16.09 -3.57
N LEU A 106 2.21 -17.03 -4.33
CA LEU A 106 1.65 -17.45 -5.61
C LEU A 106 0.31 -18.15 -5.42
N ALA A 107 0.21 -19.07 -4.46
CA ALA A 107 -1.06 -19.72 -4.12
C ALA A 107 -2.13 -18.68 -3.75
N LEU A 108 -1.79 -17.70 -2.89
CA LEU A 108 -2.70 -16.64 -2.52
C LEU A 108 -3.12 -15.77 -3.72
N GLY A 109 -2.17 -15.40 -4.57
CA GLY A 109 -2.43 -14.66 -5.80
C GLY A 109 -3.34 -15.39 -6.79
N MET A 110 -3.44 -16.73 -6.72
CA MET A 110 -4.36 -17.50 -7.55
C MET A 110 -5.71 -17.75 -6.87
N VAL A 111 -5.67 -18.17 -5.60
CA VAL A 111 -6.85 -18.58 -4.84
C VAL A 111 -7.76 -17.41 -4.55
N ILE A 112 -7.23 -16.25 -4.17
CA ILE A 112 -8.08 -15.11 -3.79
C ILE A 112 -8.87 -14.56 -4.99
N PRO A 113 -8.29 -14.29 -6.17
CA PRO A 113 -9.10 -13.87 -7.32
C PRO A 113 -10.16 -14.90 -7.74
N ALA A 114 -9.82 -16.20 -7.71
CA ALA A 114 -10.78 -17.27 -8.02
C ALA A 114 -11.93 -17.32 -6.99
N LEU A 115 -11.58 -17.20 -5.71
CA LEU A 115 -12.53 -17.17 -4.60
C LEU A 115 -13.46 -15.96 -4.71
N LEU A 116 -12.92 -14.77 -4.99
CA LEU A 116 -13.71 -13.56 -5.16
C LEU A 116 -14.61 -13.63 -6.40
N ALA A 117 -14.14 -14.23 -7.49
CA ALA A 117 -15.00 -14.47 -8.65
C ALA A 117 -16.19 -15.36 -8.30
N ALA A 118 -15.96 -16.48 -7.61
CA ALA A 118 -17.03 -17.35 -7.14
C ALA A 118 -17.97 -16.62 -6.19
N LEU A 119 -17.41 -15.85 -5.25
CA LEU A 119 -18.17 -15.06 -4.27
C LEU A 119 -19.09 -14.03 -4.95
N PHE A 120 -18.57 -13.27 -5.92
CA PHE A 120 -19.35 -12.26 -6.65
C PHE A 120 -20.39 -12.90 -7.57
N MET A 121 -20.11 -14.07 -8.13
CA MET A 121 -21.11 -14.84 -8.86
C MET A 121 -22.25 -15.33 -7.95
N ILE A 122 -21.95 -15.79 -6.73
CA ILE A 122 -22.98 -16.18 -5.75
C ILE A 122 -23.81 -14.97 -5.29
N GLY A 123 -23.16 -13.82 -5.11
CA GLY A 123 -23.85 -12.58 -4.73
C GLY A 123 -24.66 -11.95 -5.87
N ALA A 124 -24.43 -12.33 -7.12
CA ALA A 124 -25.14 -11.77 -8.27
C ALA A 124 -26.60 -12.27 -8.31
N LYS A 125 -27.54 -11.33 -8.42
CA LYS A 125 -28.95 -11.63 -8.67
C LYS A 125 -29.20 -11.75 -10.18
N ASP A 126 -30.28 -12.44 -10.57
CA ASP A 126 -30.60 -12.86 -11.96
C ASP A 126 -30.63 -11.72 -13.01
N SER A 127 -30.62 -10.45 -12.60
CA SER A 127 -30.62 -9.29 -13.49
C SER A 127 -29.24 -8.89 -14.02
N VAL A 128 -28.15 -9.48 -13.55
CA VAL A 128 -26.77 -9.11 -13.95
C VAL A 128 -26.10 -10.26 -14.69
N SER A 129 -25.54 -9.97 -15.87
CA SER A 129 -24.70 -10.93 -16.59
C SER A 129 -23.43 -11.22 -15.79
N ILE A 130 -23.09 -12.49 -15.54
CA ILE A 130 -21.99 -12.88 -14.64
C ILE A 130 -20.75 -13.47 -15.33
N TRP A 131 -20.81 -13.80 -16.63
CA TRP A 131 -19.75 -14.54 -17.33
C TRP A 131 -18.39 -13.82 -17.37
N TRP A 132 -18.40 -12.49 -17.30
CA TRP A 132 -17.19 -11.67 -17.33
C TRP A 132 -16.40 -11.73 -16.01
N ILE A 133 -17.05 -12.06 -14.89
CA ILE A 133 -16.42 -12.15 -13.56
C ILE A 133 -15.30 -13.21 -13.55
N PRO A 134 -15.55 -14.49 -13.91
CA PRO A 134 -14.50 -15.50 -13.96
C PRO A 134 -13.45 -15.19 -15.03
N ALA A 135 -13.81 -14.53 -16.13
CA ALA A 135 -12.85 -14.10 -17.14
C ALA A 135 -11.86 -13.06 -16.59
N LEU A 136 -12.32 -12.09 -15.80
CA LEU A 136 -11.45 -11.12 -15.12
C LEU A 136 -10.50 -11.81 -14.13
N ALA A 137 -11.01 -12.73 -13.31
CA ALA A 137 -10.16 -13.48 -12.40
C ALA A 137 -9.13 -14.34 -13.15
N ALA A 138 -9.53 -15.01 -14.23
CA ALA A 138 -8.61 -15.79 -15.06
C ALA A 138 -7.52 -14.92 -15.69
N LEU A 139 -7.84 -13.71 -16.16
CA LEU A 139 -6.86 -12.75 -16.67
C LEU A 139 -5.86 -12.32 -15.59
N LEU A 140 -6.35 -12.00 -14.38
CA LEU A 140 -5.49 -11.63 -13.26
C LEU A 140 -4.58 -12.79 -12.84
N ILE A 141 -5.12 -13.99 -12.71
CA ILE A 141 -4.38 -15.22 -12.38
C ILE A 141 -3.31 -15.48 -13.44
N THR A 142 -3.67 -15.37 -14.73
CA THR A 142 -2.73 -15.57 -15.83
C THR A 142 -1.58 -14.55 -15.76
N ALA A 143 -1.88 -13.28 -15.50
CA ALA A 143 -0.85 -12.25 -15.34
C ALA A 143 0.09 -12.53 -14.15
N ILE A 144 -0.42 -13.10 -13.06
CA ILE A 144 0.39 -13.52 -11.90
C ILE A 144 1.28 -14.72 -12.27
N LEU A 145 0.73 -15.69 -13.01
CA LEU A 145 1.45 -16.90 -13.46
C LEU A 145 2.55 -16.62 -14.48
N LEU A 146 2.35 -15.63 -15.37
CA LEU A 146 3.41 -15.13 -16.28
C LEU A 146 4.60 -14.54 -15.50
N GLY A 147 4.37 -14.16 -14.24
CA GLY A 147 5.39 -13.77 -13.30
C GLY A 147 5.86 -12.33 -13.45
N SER A 148 6.66 -11.90 -12.48
CA SER A 148 7.04 -10.50 -12.31
C SER A 148 8.56 -10.35 -12.21
N PRO A 149 9.26 -10.04 -13.32
CA PRO A 149 10.69 -9.75 -13.29
C PRO A 149 11.01 -8.51 -12.44
N LYS A 150 12.20 -8.48 -11.82
CA LYS A 150 12.66 -7.35 -10.99
C LYS A 150 13.43 -6.28 -11.77
N ASP A 151 13.90 -6.61 -12.98
CA ASP A 151 14.72 -5.77 -13.84
C ASP A 151 13.91 -4.89 -14.79
N ARG A 152 12.65 -5.26 -15.07
CA ARG A 152 11.76 -4.56 -16.01
C ARG A 152 10.30 -4.75 -15.66
N ILE A 153 9.45 -3.85 -16.16
CA ILE A 153 7.99 -3.98 -16.07
C ILE A 153 7.50 -4.72 -17.33
N PRO A 154 6.97 -5.94 -17.20
CA PRO A 154 6.40 -6.67 -18.34
C PRO A 154 5.07 -6.05 -18.80
N VAL A 155 4.68 -6.36 -20.03
CA VAL A 155 3.49 -5.75 -20.68
C VAL A 155 2.20 -6.03 -19.92
N TRP A 156 2.05 -7.22 -19.34
CA TRP A 156 0.87 -7.55 -18.54
C TRP A 156 0.79 -6.73 -17.24
N GLU A 157 1.91 -6.35 -16.63
CA GLU A 157 1.89 -5.48 -15.45
C GLU A 157 1.67 -4.01 -15.79
N TRP A 158 2.13 -3.56 -16.96
CA TRP A 158 1.68 -2.28 -17.52
C TRP A 158 0.16 -2.26 -17.72
N ALA A 159 -0.39 -3.34 -18.28
CA ALA A 159 -1.83 -3.46 -18.45
C ALA A 159 -2.57 -3.46 -17.12
N LEU A 160 -2.10 -4.19 -16.10
CA LEU A 160 -2.69 -4.18 -14.76
C LEU A 160 -2.57 -2.81 -14.08
N ALA A 161 -1.42 -2.14 -14.20
CA ALA A 161 -1.20 -0.82 -13.63
C ALA A 161 -2.15 0.23 -14.23
N VAL A 162 -2.28 0.25 -15.56
CA VAL A 162 -3.17 1.16 -16.28
C VAL A 162 -4.64 0.82 -16.02
N ALA A 163 -5.01 -0.47 -16.05
CA ALA A 163 -6.37 -0.90 -15.75
C ALA A 163 -6.76 -0.55 -14.31
N GLY A 164 -5.88 -0.79 -13.35
CA GLY A 164 -6.10 -0.45 -11.94
C GLY A 164 -6.26 1.05 -11.73
N ALA A 165 -5.38 1.85 -12.32
CA ALA A 165 -5.51 3.31 -12.30
C ALA A 165 -6.83 3.77 -12.95
N ALA A 166 -7.21 3.18 -14.08
CA ALA A 166 -8.46 3.51 -14.76
C ALA A 166 -9.69 3.15 -13.90
N THR A 167 -9.68 2.01 -13.19
CA THR A 167 -10.78 1.65 -12.28
C THR A 167 -10.93 2.63 -11.12
N ALA A 168 -9.83 3.19 -10.61
CA ALA A 168 -9.85 4.21 -9.58
C ALA A 168 -10.31 5.58 -10.11
N LEU A 169 -9.89 5.96 -11.32
CA LEU A 169 -10.30 7.20 -11.99
C LEU A 169 -11.75 7.17 -12.50
N TYR A 170 -12.39 6.01 -12.53
CA TYR A 170 -13.77 5.89 -13.00
C TYR A 170 -14.74 6.79 -12.23
N LEU A 171 -14.63 6.85 -10.90
CA LEU A 171 -15.43 7.75 -10.07
C LEU A 171 -15.19 9.22 -10.39
N TYR A 172 -13.95 9.59 -10.69
CA TYR A 172 -13.59 10.95 -11.08
C TYR A 172 -14.22 11.32 -12.43
N VAL A 173 -14.07 10.46 -13.43
CA VAL A 173 -14.53 10.73 -14.81
C VAL A 173 -16.05 10.74 -14.90
N PHE A 174 -16.74 9.80 -14.25
CA PHE A 174 -18.19 9.61 -14.35
C PHE A 174 -18.95 10.09 -13.11
N TYR A 175 -18.37 11.04 -12.34
CA TYR A 175 -18.94 11.52 -11.09
C TYR A 175 -20.41 11.97 -11.23
N ARG A 176 -20.70 12.75 -12.27
CA ARG A 176 -22.04 13.31 -12.52
C ARG A 176 -23.06 12.22 -12.80
N GLU A 177 -22.72 11.25 -13.64
CA GLU A 177 -23.66 10.21 -14.01
C GLU A 177 -23.83 9.19 -12.89
N ILE A 178 -22.79 8.92 -12.11
CA ILE A 178 -22.81 8.01 -10.95
C ILE A 178 -23.65 8.61 -9.81
N SER A 179 -23.46 9.89 -9.49
CA SER A 179 -24.24 10.58 -8.46
C SER A 179 -25.75 10.55 -8.73
N GLY A 180 -26.16 10.52 -10.01
CA GLY A 180 -27.56 10.42 -10.42
C GLY A 180 -28.17 9.01 -10.39
N ARG A 181 -27.37 7.95 -10.21
CA ARG A 181 -27.83 6.55 -10.27
C ARG A 181 -27.35 5.68 -9.10
N VAL A 182 -27.00 6.29 -7.97
CA VAL A 182 -26.61 5.55 -6.75
C VAL A 182 -27.71 4.56 -6.38
N GLY A 183 -27.34 3.29 -6.17
CA GLY A 183 -28.29 2.20 -5.89
C GLY A 183 -28.87 1.51 -7.14
N ALA A 184 -28.65 2.05 -8.33
CA ALA A 184 -29.02 1.45 -9.63
C ALA A 184 -27.81 1.37 -10.58
N PRO A 185 -26.74 0.63 -10.21
CA PRO A 185 -25.52 0.54 -11.01
C PRO A 185 -25.79 -0.12 -12.37
N ILE A 186 -25.17 0.41 -13.42
CA ILE A 186 -25.18 -0.19 -14.76
C ILE A 186 -24.07 -1.24 -14.87
N LEU A 187 -24.08 -2.06 -15.94
CA LEU A 187 -23.06 -3.09 -16.15
C LEU A 187 -21.63 -2.55 -16.08
N GLN A 188 -21.38 -1.34 -16.59
CA GLN A 188 -20.07 -0.70 -16.51
C GLN A 188 -19.61 -0.47 -15.07
N ASP A 189 -20.52 -0.03 -14.18
CA ASP A 189 -20.23 0.16 -12.76
C ASP A 189 -19.84 -1.18 -12.12
N TYR A 190 -20.58 -2.26 -12.40
CA TYR A 190 -20.25 -3.61 -11.92
C TYR A 190 -18.86 -4.07 -12.37
N VAL A 191 -18.57 -3.95 -13.67
CA VAL A 191 -17.29 -4.40 -14.24
C VAL A 191 -16.12 -3.65 -13.63
N VAL A 192 -16.23 -2.31 -13.53
CA VAL A 192 -15.18 -1.46 -12.97
C VAL A 192 -14.98 -1.75 -11.49
N SER A 193 -16.04 -1.89 -10.71
CA SER A 193 -15.95 -2.13 -9.27
C SER A 193 -15.37 -3.50 -8.94
N VAL A 194 -15.79 -4.55 -9.65
CA VAL A 194 -15.23 -5.90 -9.47
C VAL A 194 -13.77 -5.96 -9.91
N ALA A 195 -13.45 -5.39 -11.07
CA ALA A 195 -12.06 -5.30 -11.54
C ALA A 195 -11.20 -4.50 -10.55
N GLY A 196 -11.70 -3.35 -10.09
CA GLY A 196 -11.03 -2.48 -9.12
C GLY A 196 -10.76 -3.18 -7.80
N LEU A 197 -11.74 -3.89 -7.23
CA LEU A 197 -11.56 -4.67 -6.00
C LEU A 197 -10.51 -5.77 -6.15
N MET A 198 -10.55 -6.54 -7.25
CA MET A 198 -9.58 -7.60 -7.50
C MET A 198 -8.16 -7.04 -7.70
N LEU A 199 -8.03 -5.96 -8.47
CA LEU A 199 -6.76 -5.29 -8.72
C LEU A 199 -6.21 -4.62 -7.47
N LEU A 200 -7.06 -4.02 -6.64
CA LEU A 200 -6.66 -3.39 -5.38
C LEU A 200 -6.14 -4.41 -4.37
N LEU A 201 -6.80 -5.57 -4.24
CA LEU A 201 -6.33 -6.64 -3.36
C LEU A 201 -5.01 -7.24 -3.84
N GLU A 202 -4.84 -7.39 -5.16
CA GLU A 202 -3.57 -7.81 -5.73
C GLU A 202 -2.46 -6.76 -5.55
N ALA A 203 -2.77 -5.47 -5.74
CA ALA A 203 -1.85 -4.37 -5.46
C ALA A 203 -1.44 -4.37 -3.98
N THR A 204 -2.39 -4.58 -3.08
CA THR A 204 -2.16 -4.69 -1.64
C THR A 204 -1.25 -5.87 -1.31
N ARG A 205 -1.47 -7.04 -1.94
CA ARG A 205 -0.62 -8.22 -1.76
C ARG A 205 0.83 -7.95 -2.16
N ARG A 206 1.04 -7.18 -3.24
CA ARG A 206 2.37 -6.83 -3.76
C ARG A 206 3.11 -5.83 -2.89
N SER A 207 2.43 -4.78 -2.42
CA SER A 207 3.07 -3.68 -1.69
C SER A 207 3.13 -3.89 -0.18
N LEU A 208 2.08 -4.49 0.43
CA LEU A 208 1.92 -4.61 1.89
C LEU A 208 1.95 -6.07 2.37
N GLY A 209 2.08 -7.03 1.46
CA GLY A 209 2.14 -8.45 1.79
C GLY A 209 0.76 -9.11 1.95
N PRO A 210 0.73 -10.40 2.37
CA PRO A 210 -0.46 -11.23 2.26
C PRO A 210 -1.50 -10.95 3.35
N ALA A 211 -1.09 -10.39 4.49
CA ALA A 211 -1.94 -10.24 5.68
C ALA A 211 -3.19 -9.38 5.40
N LEU A 212 -3.01 -8.18 4.83
CA LEU A 212 -4.13 -7.28 4.54
C LEU A 212 -5.06 -7.85 3.46
N MET A 213 -4.50 -8.52 2.44
CA MET A 213 -5.30 -9.17 1.41
C MET A 213 -6.19 -10.27 2.00
N ILE A 214 -5.64 -11.11 2.89
CA ILE A 214 -6.39 -12.19 3.56
C ILE A 214 -7.51 -11.59 4.42
N VAL A 215 -7.19 -10.60 5.26
CA VAL A 215 -8.18 -9.96 6.14
C VAL A 215 -9.32 -9.36 5.32
N ALA A 216 -9.01 -8.57 4.29
CA ALA A 216 -10.02 -7.97 3.42
C ALA A 216 -10.88 -9.04 2.71
N SER A 217 -10.26 -10.13 2.24
CA SER A 217 -10.98 -11.23 1.58
C SER A 217 -11.92 -11.96 2.53
N VAL A 218 -11.53 -12.16 3.79
CA VAL A 218 -12.38 -12.78 4.82
C VAL A 218 -13.62 -11.90 5.09
N PHE A 219 -13.43 -10.59 5.24
CA PHE A 219 -14.57 -9.68 5.44
C PHE A 219 -15.48 -9.59 4.20
N LEU A 220 -14.91 -9.61 2.99
CA LEU A 220 -15.71 -9.71 1.76
C LEU A 220 -16.50 -11.02 1.71
N MET A 221 -15.88 -12.16 2.04
CA MET A 221 -16.59 -13.44 2.13
C MET A 221 -17.76 -13.38 3.09
N TYR A 222 -17.55 -12.80 4.28
CA TYR A 222 -18.59 -12.62 5.28
C TYR A 222 -19.78 -11.85 4.72
N THR A 223 -19.56 -10.82 3.89
CA THR A 223 -20.66 -10.03 3.32
C THR A 223 -21.65 -10.84 2.48
N VAL A 224 -21.21 -11.88 1.77
CA VAL A 224 -22.10 -12.70 0.92
C VAL A 224 -22.52 -13.98 1.64
N LEU A 225 -21.61 -14.61 2.36
CA LEU A 225 -21.84 -15.92 3.01
C LEU A 225 -22.55 -15.81 4.36
N GLY A 226 -22.92 -14.60 4.80
CA GLY A 226 -23.72 -14.35 6.00
C GLY A 226 -24.91 -15.30 6.24
N PRO A 227 -25.69 -15.72 5.22
CA PRO A 227 -26.81 -16.65 5.41
C PRO A 227 -26.41 -18.06 5.85
N TYR A 228 -25.18 -18.47 5.56
CA TYR A 228 -24.65 -19.81 5.87
C TYR A 228 -23.86 -19.83 7.19
N MET A 229 -23.77 -18.71 7.89
CA MET A 229 -23.01 -18.59 9.13
C MET A 229 -23.81 -19.07 10.36
N PRO A 230 -23.14 -19.37 11.49
CA PRO A 230 -23.81 -19.65 12.76
C PRO A 230 -24.74 -18.50 13.18
N SER A 231 -25.85 -18.84 13.84
CA SER A 231 -26.93 -17.88 14.19
C SER A 231 -26.47 -16.63 14.94
N ILE A 232 -25.36 -16.70 15.68
CA ILE A 232 -24.79 -15.58 16.44
C ILE A 232 -24.28 -14.46 15.52
N ILE A 233 -23.79 -14.80 14.33
CA ILE A 233 -23.18 -13.88 13.37
C ILE A 233 -23.86 -13.91 11.99
N ALA A 234 -24.96 -14.65 11.85
CA ALA A 234 -25.68 -14.77 10.58
C ALA A 234 -26.41 -13.47 10.23
N HIS A 235 -26.45 -13.15 8.93
CA HIS A 235 -27.24 -12.04 8.38
C HIS A 235 -27.76 -12.40 6.99
N LYS A 236 -28.65 -11.56 6.43
CA LYS A 236 -29.34 -11.82 5.15
C LYS A 236 -28.44 -12.02 3.91
N GLY A 237 -27.14 -11.77 4.03
CA GLY A 237 -26.22 -11.66 2.89
C GLY A 237 -26.43 -10.39 2.06
N ASN A 238 -25.34 -9.87 1.50
CA ASN A 238 -25.36 -8.74 0.59
C ASN A 238 -25.25 -9.24 -0.85
N SER A 239 -26.07 -8.68 -1.72
CA SER A 239 -26.00 -8.90 -3.16
C SER A 239 -24.81 -8.18 -3.78
N LEU A 240 -24.40 -8.61 -4.97
CA LEU A 240 -23.33 -7.97 -5.74
C LEU A 240 -23.61 -6.48 -5.98
N SER A 241 -24.87 -6.10 -6.18
CA SER A 241 -25.27 -4.69 -6.30
C SER A 241 -24.97 -3.89 -5.03
N GLU A 242 -25.32 -4.44 -3.85
CA GLU A 242 -25.03 -3.81 -2.56
C GLU A 242 -23.52 -3.69 -2.34
N ILE A 243 -22.74 -4.73 -2.69
CA ILE A 243 -21.27 -4.72 -2.58
C ILE A 243 -20.66 -3.68 -3.52
N VAL A 244 -21.04 -3.65 -4.79
CA VAL A 244 -20.53 -2.69 -5.78
C VAL A 244 -20.84 -1.26 -5.33
N ASN A 245 -22.08 -1.00 -4.92
CA ASN A 245 -22.48 0.32 -4.43
C ASN A 245 -21.63 0.72 -3.22
N HIS A 246 -21.58 -0.11 -2.19
CA HIS A 246 -20.94 0.24 -0.93
C HIS A 246 -19.41 0.27 -1.02
N GLN A 247 -18.80 -0.66 -1.75
CA GLN A 247 -17.34 -0.82 -1.78
C GLN A 247 -16.63 0.14 -2.72
N TRP A 248 -17.25 0.50 -3.85
CA TRP A 248 -16.54 1.22 -4.91
C TRP A 248 -17.29 2.44 -5.46
N ILE A 249 -18.63 2.48 -5.39
CA ILE A 249 -19.40 3.60 -5.94
C ILE A 249 -19.61 4.70 -4.90
N THR A 250 -19.87 4.34 -3.65
CA THR A 250 -20.00 5.29 -2.54
C THR A 250 -18.67 5.51 -1.83
N THR A 251 -18.63 6.52 -0.96
CA THR A 251 -17.49 6.83 -0.09
C THR A 251 -17.57 6.10 1.27
N GLU A 252 -18.23 4.94 1.32
CA GLU A 252 -18.31 4.13 2.55
C GLU A 252 -17.26 3.01 2.57
N GLY A 253 -16.91 2.47 1.39
CA GLY A 253 -15.89 1.45 1.22
C GLY A 253 -14.50 2.02 0.90
N VAL A 254 -13.94 1.59 -0.24
CA VAL A 254 -12.55 1.89 -0.65
C VAL A 254 -12.27 3.39 -0.69
N PHE A 255 -13.24 4.20 -1.15
CA PHE A 255 -13.10 5.66 -1.24
C PHE A 255 -13.51 6.41 0.04
N GLY A 256 -13.67 5.68 1.14
CA GLY A 256 -14.10 6.22 2.42
C GLY A 256 -13.01 6.87 3.26
N ILE A 257 -13.26 6.88 4.57
CA ILE A 257 -12.46 7.64 5.54
C ILE A 257 -11.00 7.21 5.53
N ALA A 258 -10.70 5.91 5.41
CA ALA A 258 -9.33 5.41 5.42
C ALA A 258 -8.50 6.01 4.27
N LEU A 259 -9.03 6.02 3.04
CA LEU A 259 -8.38 6.66 1.90
C LEU A 259 -8.36 8.18 2.07
N GLY A 260 -9.43 8.77 2.62
CA GLY A 260 -9.50 10.19 2.95
C GLY A 260 -8.38 10.67 3.87
N VAL A 261 -8.15 9.97 4.98
CA VAL A 261 -7.05 10.28 5.92
C VAL A 261 -5.70 10.13 5.22
N SER A 262 -5.55 9.13 4.33
CA SER A 262 -4.34 8.94 3.54
C SER A 262 -4.06 10.13 2.61
N THR A 263 -5.07 10.59 1.87
CA THR A 263 -4.97 11.76 0.98
C THR A 263 -4.73 13.08 1.69
N SER A 264 -5.34 13.30 2.85
CA SER A 264 -5.33 14.63 3.48
C SER A 264 -4.15 14.84 4.42
N PHE A 265 -3.70 13.79 5.11
CA PHE A 265 -2.75 13.95 6.23
C PHE A 265 -1.53 13.04 6.13
N VAL A 266 -1.72 11.74 5.83
CA VAL A 266 -0.62 10.76 5.89
C VAL A 266 0.51 11.14 4.94
N PHE A 267 0.18 11.58 3.73
CA PHE A 267 1.21 12.00 2.78
C PHE A 267 2.10 13.13 3.31
N LEU A 268 1.52 14.17 3.93
CA LEU A 268 2.30 15.30 4.45
C LEU A 268 3.25 14.87 5.57
N PHE A 269 2.80 13.96 6.44
CA PHE A 269 3.65 13.39 7.48
C PHE A 269 4.80 12.57 6.89
N VAL A 270 4.55 11.74 5.88
CA VAL A 270 5.59 10.95 5.21
C VAL A 270 6.57 11.86 4.45
N LEU A 271 6.07 12.86 3.72
CA LEU A 271 6.91 13.82 3.01
C LEU A 271 7.80 14.59 3.99
N PHE A 272 7.22 15.17 5.05
CA PHE A 272 7.97 15.87 6.08
C PHE A 272 8.97 14.95 6.78
N GLY A 273 8.57 13.72 7.12
CA GLY A 273 9.45 12.71 7.71
C GLY A 273 10.65 12.40 6.82
N SER A 274 10.43 12.19 5.53
CA SER A 274 11.50 11.93 4.55
C SER A 274 12.44 13.12 4.33
N LEU A 275 11.92 14.34 4.33
CA LEU A 275 12.72 15.57 4.23
C LEU A 275 13.52 15.82 5.51
N LEU A 276 12.91 15.57 6.67
CA LEU A 276 13.53 15.73 7.98
C LEU A 276 14.66 14.72 8.20
N ASP A 277 14.44 13.46 7.81
CA ASP A 277 15.48 12.42 7.83
C ASP A 277 16.67 12.81 6.95
N ARG A 278 16.40 13.26 5.71
CA ARG A 278 17.42 13.74 4.78
C ARG A 278 18.13 15.03 5.25
N ALA A 279 17.49 15.83 6.09
CA ALA A 279 18.10 16.99 6.74
C ALA A 279 19.02 16.63 7.92
N GLY A 280 19.15 15.34 8.26
CA GLY A 280 20.06 14.85 9.31
C GLY A 280 19.40 14.69 10.68
N ALA A 281 18.07 14.64 10.76
CA ALA A 281 17.37 14.57 12.04
C ALA A 281 17.61 13.27 12.81
N GLY A 282 17.95 12.16 12.15
CA GLY A 282 18.30 10.90 12.83
C GLY A 282 19.43 11.08 13.85
N ASN A 283 20.53 11.73 13.44
CA ASN A 283 21.64 12.05 14.34
C ASN A 283 21.24 13.04 15.44
N TYR A 284 20.38 14.01 15.12
CA TYR A 284 19.85 14.94 16.11
C TYR A 284 19.08 14.22 17.22
N PHE A 285 18.19 13.28 16.87
CA PHE A 285 17.42 12.53 17.87
C PHE A 285 18.27 11.61 18.73
N ILE A 286 19.30 10.99 18.15
CA ILE A 286 20.29 10.22 18.91
C ILE A 286 20.94 11.13 19.96
N GLN A 287 21.43 12.31 19.58
CA GLN A 287 22.10 13.24 20.50
C GLN A 287 21.15 13.73 21.60
N VAL A 288 19.90 14.05 21.25
CA VAL A 288 18.87 14.45 22.23
C VAL A 288 18.61 13.32 23.23
N ALA A 289 18.41 12.09 22.77
CA ALA A 289 18.18 10.93 23.64
C ALA A 289 19.37 10.65 24.57
N PHE A 290 20.61 10.74 24.07
CA PHE A 290 21.81 10.61 24.88
C PHE A 290 21.97 11.75 25.88
N SER A 291 21.63 12.98 25.52
CA SER A 291 21.68 14.11 26.45
C SER A 291 20.69 13.97 27.61
N LEU A 292 19.50 13.42 27.35
CA LEU A 292 18.44 13.26 28.35
C LEU A 292 18.63 12.04 29.24
N MET A 293 19.14 10.93 28.69
CA MET A 293 19.11 9.63 29.35
C MET A 293 20.52 9.05 29.60
N GLY A 294 21.55 9.53 28.90
CA GLY A 294 22.91 8.96 28.94
C GLY A 294 23.58 9.01 30.30
N HIS A 295 23.21 9.97 31.15
CA HIS A 295 23.71 10.10 32.52
C HIS A 295 23.00 9.18 33.54
N MET A 296 21.92 8.50 33.14
CA MET A 296 21.20 7.59 34.03
C MET A 296 21.94 6.25 34.16
N LYS A 297 21.66 5.49 35.21
CA LYS A 297 22.08 4.08 35.27
C LYS A 297 21.43 3.30 34.12
N GLY A 298 22.26 2.63 33.31
CA GLY A 298 21.84 2.04 32.03
C GLY A 298 21.59 3.06 30.93
N GLY A 299 22.17 4.25 31.03
CA GLY A 299 21.90 5.41 30.19
C GLY A 299 22.03 5.16 28.68
N PRO A 300 23.09 4.49 28.19
CA PRO A 300 23.21 4.15 26.77
C PRO A 300 22.04 3.30 26.25
N ALA A 301 21.63 2.26 26.98
CA ALA A 301 20.50 1.40 26.56
C ALA A 301 19.16 2.16 26.57
N LYS A 302 18.93 3.02 27.57
CA LYS A 302 17.72 3.86 27.63
C LYS A 302 17.71 4.91 26.52
N ALA A 303 18.86 5.52 26.23
CA ALA A 303 19.01 6.47 25.14
C ALA A 303 18.75 5.80 23.79
N ALA A 304 19.21 4.56 23.58
CA ALA A 304 18.96 3.80 22.37
C ALA A 304 17.47 3.52 22.15
N VAL A 305 16.75 3.06 23.19
CA VAL A 305 15.29 2.82 23.11
C VAL A 305 14.52 4.11 22.81
N VAL A 306 14.86 5.22 23.49
CA VAL A 306 14.20 6.51 23.26
C VAL A 306 14.52 7.05 21.86
N SER A 307 15.76 6.94 21.40
CA SER A 307 16.17 7.36 20.06
C SER A 307 15.47 6.54 18.98
N SER A 308 15.36 5.23 19.17
CA SER A 308 14.61 4.33 18.29
C SER A 308 13.13 4.70 18.25
N ALA A 309 12.52 5.00 19.40
CA ALA A 309 11.15 5.49 19.45
C ALA A 309 10.97 6.83 18.70
N MET A 310 11.87 7.80 18.90
CA MET A 310 11.80 9.12 18.23
C MET A 310 12.02 9.00 16.71
N THR A 311 13.00 8.21 16.29
CA THR A 311 13.32 7.99 14.87
C THR A 311 12.20 7.23 14.16
N GLY A 312 11.67 6.18 14.80
CA GLY A 312 10.56 5.39 14.27
C GLY A 312 9.25 6.18 14.15
N LEU A 313 8.96 7.10 15.08
CA LEU A 313 7.78 7.98 14.99
C LEU A 313 7.79 8.89 13.76
N ILE A 314 8.99 9.26 13.28
CA ILE A 314 9.14 10.22 12.18
C ILE A 314 9.30 9.52 10.85
N SER A 315 10.11 8.46 10.77
CA SER A 315 10.34 7.77 9.50
C SER A 315 9.10 6.96 9.08
N GLY A 316 8.28 6.51 10.03
CA GLY A 316 7.13 5.64 9.76
C GLY A 316 7.50 4.26 9.22
N SER A 317 8.79 3.93 9.12
CA SER A 317 9.31 2.65 8.61
C SER A 317 9.94 1.85 9.73
N SER A 318 9.30 0.74 10.10
CA SER A 318 9.80 -0.17 11.14
C SER A 318 11.09 -0.87 10.70
N ILE A 319 11.25 -1.16 9.41
CA ILE A 319 12.46 -1.77 8.85
C ILE A 319 13.62 -0.78 8.89
N ALA A 320 13.42 0.45 8.40
CA ALA A 320 14.45 1.49 8.47
C ALA A 320 14.83 1.80 9.92
N ASN A 321 13.87 1.80 10.85
CA ASN A 321 14.16 2.01 12.27
C ASN A 321 15.06 0.91 12.85
N VAL A 322 14.80 -0.37 12.54
CA VAL A 322 15.65 -1.49 12.99
C VAL A 322 17.04 -1.41 12.35
N VAL A 323 17.17 -0.98 11.09
CA VAL A 323 18.50 -0.82 10.47
C VAL A 323 19.28 0.33 11.09
N THR A 324 18.65 1.48 11.28
CA THR A 324 19.31 2.69 11.80
C THR A 324 19.60 2.63 13.29
N THR A 325 18.74 1.99 14.09
CA THR A 325 18.84 1.99 15.57
C THR A 325 19.01 0.62 16.19
N GLY A 326 18.73 -0.47 15.47
CA GLY A 326 18.76 -1.83 16.01
C GLY A 326 20.14 -2.36 16.36
N THR A 327 21.21 -1.79 15.79
CA THR A 327 22.58 -2.11 16.25
C THR A 327 22.89 -1.48 17.61
N PHE A 328 22.13 -0.45 18.04
CA PHE A 328 22.33 0.25 19.31
C PHE A 328 21.36 -0.20 20.41
N THR A 329 20.29 -0.92 20.10
CA THR A 329 19.24 -1.42 21.02
C THR A 329 19.30 -2.92 21.22
#